data_AF-A0A7G8EDP9-F1
#
_entry.id   AF-A0A7G8EDP9-F1
#
_cell.length_a   1.000
_cell.length_b   1.000
_cell.length_c   1.000
_cell.angle_alpha   90.00
_cell.angle_beta   90.00
_cell.angle_gamma   90.00
#
_symmetry.space_group_name_H-M   'P 1'
#
loop_
_entity.id
_entity.type
_entity.pdbx_description
1 polymer ?
#
loop_
_entity_poly.entity_id
_entity_poly.type
_entity_poly.pdbx_seq_one_letter_code
_entity_poly.pdbx_strand_id
1 'polypeptide(L)'
;MTGSSIDFSTCEPVNGLWPSLVERLGLEKAQRAARQALDLQQMSGHGGTLPVLFCETCGLALASTDLLREQTGLNAHGERMVLLYSSRSQEVQLLQQAW
;
A
#
# COMPACT_ATOMS: atom_id res chain seq x y z
N MET A 1 -10.83 -3.06 19.83
CA MET A 1 -10.92 -1.87 18.98
C MET A 1 -11.15 -2.37 17.57
N THR A 2 -12.34 -2.15 17.02
CA THR A 2 -12.69 -2.58 15.66
C THR A 2 -11.89 -1.73 14.68
N GLY A 3 -10.71 -2.22 14.28
CA GLY A 3 -9.94 -1.62 13.19
C GLY A 3 -10.82 -1.66 11.95
N SER A 4 -11.27 -0.49 11.51
CA SER A 4 -12.00 -0.34 10.26
C SER A 4 -11.13 -0.92 9.14
N SER A 5 -11.55 -2.07 8.62
CA SER A 5 -10.90 -2.72 7.49
C SER A 5 -10.99 -1.79 6.28
N ILE A 6 -9.89 -1.67 5.54
CA ILE A 6 -9.90 -0.94 4.27
C ILE A 6 -10.70 -1.78 3.28
N ASP A 7 -11.71 -1.18 2.66
CA ASP A 7 -12.48 -1.80 1.59
C ASP A 7 -11.84 -1.46 0.24
N PHE A 8 -11.44 -2.48 -0.50
CA PHE A 8 -10.83 -2.38 -1.82
C PHE A 8 -11.80 -2.76 -2.95
N SER A 9 -13.06 -3.10 -2.65
CA SER A 9 -14.02 -3.59 -3.66
C SER A 9 -14.33 -2.59 -4.77
N THR A 10 -14.17 -1.30 -4.49
CA THR A 10 -14.34 -0.20 -5.44
C THR A 10 -13.03 0.24 -6.09
N CYS A 11 -11.90 -0.39 -5.75
CA CYS A 11 -10.58 0.07 -6.17
C CYS A 11 -10.16 -0.56 -7.51
N GLU A 12 -9.63 0.27 -8.41
CA GLU A 12 -9.02 -0.18 -9.65
C GLU A 12 -7.51 -0.46 -9.45
N PRO A 13 -7.00 -1.64 -9.83
CA PRO A 13 -5.57 -1.90 -9.88
C PRO A 13 -4.88 -1.14 -11.00
N VAL A 14 -3.91 -0.31 -10.66
CA VAL A 14 -3.16 0.52 -11.61
C VAL A 14 -1.65 0.43 -11.38
N ASN A 15 -0.87 0.96 -12.33
CA ASN A 15 0.59 1.04 -12.24
C ASN A 15 1.12 2.50 -12.13
N GLY A 16 0.23 3.48 -12.06
CA GLY A 16 0.57 4.92 -12.13
C GLY A 16 0.70 5.65 -10.79
N LEU A 17 0.35 5.03 -9.66
CA LEU A 17 0.40 5.68 -8.35
C LEU A 17 1.82 5.97 -7.87
N TRP A 18 2.78 5.07 -8.12
CA TRP A 18 4.17 5.30 -7.71
C TRP A 18 4.81 6.47 -8.45
N PRO A 19 4.78 6.55 -9.80
CA PRO A 19 5.22 7.75 -10.52
C PRO A 19 4.54 9.03 -10.03
N SER A 20 3.22 9.00 -9.83
CA SER A 20 2.46 10.16 -9.34
C SER A 20 2.89 10.60 -7.93
N LEU A 21 3.20 9.64 -7.05
CA LEU A 21 3.69 9.91 -5.70
C LEU A 21 5.09 10.54 -5.73
N VAL A 22 5.98 10.01 -6.60
CA VAL A 22 7.33 10.53 -6.80
C VAL A 22 7.31 11.94 -7.37
N GLU A 23 6.46 12.23 -8.34
CA GLU A 23 6.29 13.58 -8.90
C GLU A 23 5.83 14.58 -7.82
N ARG A 24 4.92 14.16 -6.93
CA ARG A 24 4.38 15.03 -5.87
C ARG A 24 5.37 15.27 -4.72
N LEU A 25 6.08 14.25 -4.27
CA LEU A 25 6.92 14.30 -3.07
C LEU A 25 8.42 14.48 -3.36
N GLY A 26 8.87 14.12 -4.55
CA GLY A 26 10.26 13.82 -4.85
C GLY A 26 10.65 12.40 -4.45
N LEU A 27 11.61 11.81 -5.17
CA LEU A 27 12.03 10.41 -5.04
C LEU A 27 12.40 10.03 -3.60
N GLU A 28 13.29 10.80 -2.96
CA GLU A 28 13.77 10.47 -1.61
C GLU A 28 12.65 10.44 -0.56
N LYS A 29 11.65 11.32 -0.68
CA LYS A 29 10.52 11.36 0.26
C LYS A 29 9.56 10.21 0.00
N ALA A 30 9.29 9.89 -1.27
CA ALA A 30 8.47 8.75 -1.64
C ALA A 30 9.09 7.42 -1.17
N GLN A 31 10.40 7.24 -1.36
CA GLN A 31 11.15 6.07 -0.88
C GLN A 31 11.10 5.95 0.65
N ARG A 32 11.30 7.06 1.38
CA ARG A 32 11.17 7.06 2.84
C ARG A 32 9.78 6.68 3.31
N ALA A 33 8.72 7.20 2.68
CA ALA A 33 7.35 6.84 3.03
C ALA A 33 7.07 5.34 2.80
N ALA A 34 7.52 4.79 1.66
CA ALA A 34 7.43 3.36 1.40
C ALA A 34 8.22 2.53 2.41
N ARG A 35 9.41 3.00 2.82
CA ARG A 35 10.22 2.34 3.84
C ARG A 35 9.52 2.33 5.21
N GLN A 36 8.92 3.45 5.61
CA GLN A 36 8.17 3.53 6.86
C GLN A 36 6.95 2.59 6.85
N ALA A 37 6.30 2.39 5.70
CA ALA A 37 5.25 1.39 5.55
C ALA A 37 5.76 -0.02 5.83
N LEU A 38 6.92 -0.38 5.28
CA LEU A 38 7.57 -1.67 5.55
C LEU A 38 7.96 -1.82 7.02
N ASP A 39 8.53 -0.78 7.63
CA ASP A 39 8.91 -0.81 9.04
C ASP A 39 7.66 -1.02 9.94
N LEU A 40 6.51 -0.41 9.61
CA LEU A 40 5.24 -0.68 10.29
C LEU A 40 4.82 -2.16 10.20
N GLN A 41 4.96 -2.79 9.04
CA GLN A 41 4.68 -4.22 8.88
C GLN A 41 5.61 -5.07 9.76
N GLN A 42 6.89 -4.70 9.89
CA GLN A 42 7.82 -5.41 10.76
C GLN A 42 7.47 -5.24 12.25
N MET A 43 6.97 -4.05 12.63
CA MET A 43 6.65 -3.75 14.03
C MET A 43 5.31 -4.31 14.49
N SER A 44 4.32 -4.43 13.61
CA SER A 44 2.93 -4.70 14.00
C SER A 44 2.17 -5.65 13.06
N GLY A 45 2.79 -6.08 11.96
CA GLY A 45 2.21 -7.01 11.00
C GLY A 45 2.39 -8.48 11.39
N HIS A 46 1.74 -9.35 10.62
CA HIS A 46 1.91 -10.80 10.64
C HIS A 46 1.83 -11.34 9.19
N GLY A 47 2.00 -12.65 8.99
CA GLY A 47 2.12 -13.27 7.67
C GLY A 47 0.94 -13.08 6.69
N GLY A 48 -0.18 -12.53 7.15
CA GLY A 48 -1.35 -12.19 6.33
C GLY A 48 -1.55 -10.68 6.13
N THR A 49 -0.62 -9.84 6.59
CA THR A 49 -0.74 -8.38 6.53
C THR A 49 0.14 -7.77 5.44
N LEU A 50 -0.37 -6.72 4.81
CA LEU A 50 0.32 -5.90 3.82
C LEU A 50 0.33 -4.44 4.28
N PRO A 51 1.48 -3.75 4.27
CA PRO A 51 1.51 -2.34 4.60
C PRO A 51 0.89 -1.52 3.48
N VAL A 52 0.07 -0.55 3.88
CA VAL A 52 -0.62 0.38 2.99
C VAL A 52 -0.05 1.77 3.19
N LEU A 53 0.30 2.43 2.08
CA LEU A 53 0.72 3.82 2.03
C LEU A 53 -0.36 4.65 1.33
N PHE A 54 -0.95 5.59 2.06
CA PHE A 54 -1.98 6.49 1.53
C PHE A 54 -1.32 7.57 0.67
N CYS A 55 -1.63 7.58 -0.62
CA CYS A 55 -0.98 8.45 -1.61
C CYS A 55 -1.22 9.94 -1.35
N GLU A 56 -2.31 10.33 -0.70
CA GLU A 56 -2.63 11.74 -0.41
C GLU A 56 -1.86 12.27 0.80
N THR A 57 -1.83 11.49 1.89
CA THR A 57 -1.42 11.95 3.23
C THR A 57 -0.09 11.39 3.70
N CYS A 58 0.46 10.38 3.00
CA CYS A 58 1.54 9.52 3.49
C CYS A 58 1.19 8.81 4.81
N GLY A 59 -0.10 8.70 5.15
CA GLY A 59 -0.57 7.86 6.24
C GLY A 59 -0.20 6.39 5.97
N LEU A 60 -0.15 5.61 7.04
CA LEU A 60 0.22 4.20 7.00
C LEU A 60 -0.83 3.34 7.69
N ALA A 61 -1.07 2.16 7.14
CA ALA A 61 -1.92 1.14 7.76
C ALA A 61 -1.41 -0.26 7.44
N LEU A 62 -2.04 -1.26 8.05
CA LEU A 62 -1.89 -2.66 7.68
C LEU A 62 -3.24 -3.18 7.18
N ALA A 63 -3.23 -3.88 6.06
CA ALA A 63 -4.41 -4.49 5.47
C ALA A 63 -4.24 -6.01 5.34
N SER A 64 -5.37 -6.72 5.23
CA SER A 64 -5.36 -8.16 4.94
C SER A 64 -4.96 -8.40 3.49
N THR A 65 -3.96 -9.27 3.29
CA THR A 65 -3.55 -9.77 1.98
C THR A 65 -4.63 -10.61 1.30
N ASP A 66 -5.44 -11.33 2.09
CA ASP A 66 -6.56 -12.12 1.58
C ASP A 66 -7.66 -11.20 1.05
N LEU A 67 -8.03 -10.18 1.83
CA LEU A 67 -9.05 -9.21 1.42
C LEU A 67 -8.65 -8.45 0.16
N LEU A 68 -7.38 -8.03 0.06
CA LEU A 68 -6.86 -7.39 -1.15
C LEU A 68 -7.03 -8.31 -2.37
N ARG A 69 -6.65 -9.58 -2.25
CA ARG A 69 -6.76 -10.56 -3.34
C ARG A 69 -8.21 -10.78 -3.73
N GLU A 70 -9.09 -10.99 -2.77
CA GLU A 70 -10.52 -11.26 -3.00
C GLU A 70 -11.19 -10.09 -3.73
N GLN A 71 -10.84 -8.85 -3.37
CA GLN A 71 -11.52 -7.66 -3.88
C GLN A 71 -10.89 -7.06 -5.13
N THR A 72 -9.60 -7.28 -5.38
CA THR A 72 -8.87 -6.64 -6.49
C THR A 72 -8.16 -7.62 -7.42
N GLY A 73 -8.04 -8.89 -7.04
CA GLY A 73 -7.23 -9.89 -7.75
C GLY A 73 -5.71 -9.70 -7.59
N LEU A 74 -5.25 -8.66 -6.88
CA LEU A 74 -3.83 -8.42 -6.66
C LEU A 74 -3.23 -9.44 -5.69
N ASN A 75 -2.08 -9.99 -6.08
CA ASN A 75 -1.35 -10.98 -5.27
C ASN A 75 -0.08 -10.37 -4.70
N ALA A 76 -0.05 -10.14 -3.38
CA ALA A 76 1.13 -9.69 -2.66
C ALA A 76 2.11 -10.81 -2.30
N HIS A 77 2.27 -11.80 -3.19
CA HIS A 77 3.23 -12.89 -3.02
C HIS A 77 4.64 -12.38 -3.35
N GLY A 78 5.29 -11.77 -2.37
CA GLY A 78 6.66 -11.27 -2.48
C GLY A 78 7.13 -10.66 -1.17
N GLU A 79 8.44 -10.50 -1.03
CA GLU A 79 9.01 -9.73 0.06
C GLU A 79 8.94 -8.23 -0.25
N ARG A 80 8.88 -7.40 0.80
CA ARG A 80 8.96 -5.93 0.70
C ARG A 80 7.89 -5.32 -0.20
N MET A 81 6.68 -5.86 -0.11
CA MET A 81 5.50 -5.38 -0.83
C MET A 81 4.83 -4.24 -0.06
N VAL A 82 4.47 -3.17 -0.76
CA VAL A 82 3.69 -2.05 -0.23
C VAL A 82 2.50 -1.82 -1.14
N LEU A 83 1.30 -1.70 -0.56
CA LEU A 83 0.11 -1.27 -1.28
C LEU A 83 0.05 0.25 -1.27
N LEU A 84 0.18 0.87 -2.43
CA LEU A 84 -0.19 2.26 -2.60
C LEU A 84 -1.71 2.34 -2.74
N TYR A 85 -2.33 3.22 -1.98
CA TYR A 85 -3.78 3.43 -2.02
C TYR A 85 -4.09 4.90 -2.22
N SER A 86 -4.84 5.22 -3.27
CA SER A 86 -5.45 6.53 -3.43
C SER A 86 -6.94 6.45 -3.13
N SER A 87 -7.33 7.07 -2.03
CA SER A 87 -8.74 7.22 -1.67
C SER A 87 -9.50 8.15 -2.62
N ARG A 88 -8.77 9.07 -3.27
CA ARG A 88 -9.34 10.08 -4.16
C ARG A 88 -9.69 9.53 -5.53
N SER A 89 -8.83 8.72 -6.13
CA SER A 89 -9.09 8.07 -7.42
C SER A 89 -9.69 6.68 -7.28
N GLN A 90 -9.79 6.13 -6.07
CA GLN A 90 -10.19 4.74 -5.83
C GLN A 90 -9.29 3.79 -6.61
N GLU A 91 -7.97 4.00 -6.48
CA GLU A 91 -6.96 3.22 -7.18
C GLU A 91 -6.03 2.56 -6.17
N VAL A 92 -5.53 1.39 -6.54
CA VAL A 92 -4.50 0.67 -5.80
C VAL A 92 -3.35 0.28 -6.72
N GLN A 93 -2.13 0.31 -6.19
CA GLN A 93 -0.97 -0.22 -6.88
C GLN A 93 -0.15 -1.04 -5.91
N LEU A 94 0.19 -2.25 -6.32
CA LEU A 94 1.11 -3.08 -5.59
C LEU A 94 2.55 -2.75 -6.01
N LEU A 95 3.37 -2.35 -5.05
CA LEU A 95 4.76 -1.95 -5.29
C LEU A 95 5.71 -2.90 -4.57
N GLN A 96 6.61 -3.51 -5.34
CA GLN A 96 7.72 -4.28 -4.79
C GLN A 96 8.95 -3.39 -4.70
N GLN A 97 9.54 -3.29 -3.50
CA GLN A 97 10.78 -2.53 -3.32
C GLN A 97 12.03 -3.38 -3.53
N ALA A 98 12.92 -2.91 -4.39
CA ALA A 98 14.12 -3.63 -4.84
C ALA A 98 15.45 -3.10 -4.29
N TRP A 99 15.42 -2.19 -3.31
CA TRP A 99 16.61 -1.60 -2.69
C TRP A 99 17.03 -2.27 -1.38
#